data_AF-A0A939L7W3-F1
#
_entry.id   AF-A0A939L7W3-F1
#
_cell.length_a   1.000
_cell.length_b   1.000
_cell.length_c   1.000
_cell.angle_alpha   90.00
_cell.angle_beta   90.00
_cell.angle_gamma   90.00
#
_symmetry.space_group_name_H-M   'P 1'
#
loop_
_entity.id
_entity.type
_entity.pdbx_description
1 polymer ?
#
loop_
_entity_poly.entity_id
_entity_poly.type
_entity_poly.pdbx_seq_one_letter_code
_entity_poly.pdbx_strand_id
1 'polypeptide(L)'
;MRLMERIVLGDMEIVRVLEWQGPFMPAAQLVPELSERAWRGGVAGDLAPRHYDVDAAAYVGALQTWVVRGGGMTVLVDTGVGDGRERPLTPVFHHRRSDFLERLAEVGVHPEEVDAVVNTHLHADHVGWNTRRQGEEWVPAFPNAV
;
A
#
# COMPACT_ATOMS: atom_id res chain seq x y z
N MET A 1 -11.51 1.50 10.49
CA MET A 1 -10.29 2.33 10.39
C MET A 1 -10.56 3.45 9.41
N ARG A 2 -9.98 4.64 9.55
CA ARG A 2 -10.16 5.69 8.53
C ARG A 2 -9.38 5.29 7.29
N LEU A 3 -10.03 5.35 6.13
CA LEU A 3 -9.40 5.07 4.84
C LEU A 3 -8.36 6.13 4.46
N MET A 4 -8.41 7.29 5.13
CA MET A 4 -7.55 8.44 4.90
C MET A 4 -7.09 9.06 6.23
N GLU A 5 -5.80 9.37 6.29
CA GLU A 5 -5.16 10.10 7.39
C GLU A 5 -4.35 11.24 6.78
N ARG A 6 -4.50 12.45 7.31
CA ARG A 6 -3.84 13.67 6.82
C ARG A 6 -3.02 14.29 7.94
N ILE A 7 -1.77 14.61 7.63
CA ILE A 7 -0.82 15.27 8.52
C ILE A 7 -0.28 16.51 7.78
N VAL A 8 -0.15 17.63 8.49
CA VAL A 8 0.51 18.84 7.98
C VAL A 8 1.78 19.07 8.78
N LEU A 9 2.92 19.20 8.10
CA LEU A 9 4.22 19.46 8.69
C LEU A 9 4.84 20.69 8.02
N GLY A 10 4.75 21.85 8.68
CA GLY A 10 5.16 23.11 8.06
C GLY A 10 4.27 23.45 6.86
N ASP A 11 4.87 23.61 5.69
CA ASP A 11 4.22 23.86 4.41
C ASP A 11 3.89 22.59 3.61
N MET A 12 4.16 21.41 4.19
CA MET A 12 3.92 20.12 3.54
C MET A 12 2.64 19.46 4.06
N GLU A 13 1.83 18.91 3.15
CA GLU A 13 0.72 18.01 3.45
C GLU A 13 1.14 16.57 3.13
N ILE A 14 0.86 15.64 4.04
CA ILE A 14 1.07 14.20 3.86
C ILE A 14 -0.28 13.51 4.02
N VAL A 15 -0.70 12.78 2.99
CA VAL A 15 -1.95 12.02 2.99
C VAL A 15 -1.65 10.55 2.77
N ARG A 16 -2.18 9.72 3.66
CA ARG A 16 -2.15 8.27 3.53
C ARG A 16 -3.32 7.80 2.65
N VAL A 17 -3.01 7.03 1.60
CA VAL A 17 -4.00 6.39 0.73
C VAL A 17 -3.82 4.88 0.80
N LEU A 18 -4.84 4.17 1.28
CA LEU A 18 -4.80 2.72 1.51
C LEU A 18 -5.36 1.97 0.30
N GLU A 19 -4.56 1.12 -0.35
CA GLU A 19 -5.03 0.22 -1.43
C GLU A 19 -5.68 -1.05 -0.86
N TRP A 20 -5.12 -1.59 0.21
CA TRP A 20 -5.60 -2.81 0.86
C TRP A 20 -5.12 -2.92 2.30
N GLN A 21 -5.94 -3.51 3.16
CA GLN A 21 -5.51 -3.97 4.47
C GLN A 21 -6.21 -5.27 4.83
N GLY A 22 -5.48 -6.20 5.44
CA GLY A 22 -6.05 -7.43 5.96
C GLY A 22 -5.00 -8.44 6.40
N PRO A 23 -5.45 -9.60 6.91
CA PRO A 23 -4.58 -10.72 7.23
C PRO A 23 -3.79 -11.13 5.98
N PHE A 24 -2.47 -11.13 6.06
CA PHE A 24 -1.62 -11.35 4.88
C PHE A 24 -0.92 -12.70 4.91
N MET A 25 -0.22 -13.02 5.99
CA MET A 25 0.57 -14.23 6.14
C MET A 25 0.68 -14.60 7.63
N PRO A 26 0.87 -15.89 7.99
CA PRO A 26 1.03 -16.30 9.38
C PRO A 26 2.10 -15.47 10.09
N ALA A 27 1.79 -14.93 11.26
CA ALA A 27 2.72 -14.03 11.96
C ALA A 27 4.02 -14.74 12.38
N ALA A 28 3.96 -16.05 12.62
CA ALA A 28 5.12 -16.90 12.87
C ALA A 28 6.07 -17.04 11.66
N GLN A 29 5.64 -16.71 10.44
CA GLN A 29 6.56 -16.65 9.29
C GLN A 29 7.32 -15.32 9.24
N LEU A 30 6.70 -14.23 9.73
CA LEU A 30 7.32 -12.92 9.79
C LEU A 30 8.37 -12.82 10.91
N VAL A 31 8.07 -13.40 12.08
CA VAL A 31 8.97 -13.42 13.24
C VAL A 31 9.10 -14.87 13.76
N PRO A 32 9.90 -15.72 13.08
CA PRO A 32 9.97 -17.15 13.37
C PRO A 32 10.58 -17.48 14.73
N GLU A 33 11.35 -16.57 15.32
CA GLU A 33 11.93 -16.73 16.65
C GLU A 33 10.90 -16.58 17.77
N LEU A 34 9.72 -16.00 17.49
CA LEU A 34 8.68 -15.81 18.49
C LEU A 34 7.81 -17.07 18.61
N SER A 35 7.80 -17.69 19.79
CA SER A 35 6.98 -18.88 20.04
C SER A 35 5.48 -18.62 19.80
N GLU A 36 4.72 -19.65 19.40
CA GLU A 36 3.26 -19.55 19.28
C GLU A 36 2.59 -19.06 20.58
N ARG A 37 3.15 -19.43 21.74
CA ARG A 37 2.65 -18.98 23.05
C ARG A 37 2.77 -17.46 23.22
N ALA A 38 3.81 -16.85 22.66
CA ALA A 38 3.97 -15.41 22.70
C ALA A 38 2.93 -14.72 21.81
N TRP A 39 2.67 -15.24 20.60
CA TRP A 39 1.61 -14.77 19.71
C TRP A 39 0.22 -14.91 20.33
N ARG A 40 -0.10 -16.03 20.97
CA ARG A 40 -1.41 -16.27 21.63
C ARG A 40 -1.53 -15.61 23.01
N GLY A 41 -0.47 -14.98 23.50
CA GLY A 41 -0.39 -14.34 24.81
C GLY A 41 -0.52 -12.81 24.74
N GLY A 42 0.30 -12.10 25.51
CA GLY A 42 0.23 -10.63 25.60
C GLY A 42 0.45 -9.89 24.27
N VAL A 43 1.27 -10.45 23.37
CA VAL A 43 1.59 -9.81 22.07
C VAL A 43 0.34 -9.66 21.18
N ALA A 44 -0.57 -10.64 21.19
CA ALA A 44 -1.84 -10.51 20.47
C ALA A 44 -2.67 -9.34 21.02
N GLY A 45 -2.68 -9.13 22.34
CA GLY A 45 -3.44 -8.04 22.96
C GLY A 45 -2.97 -6.64 22.52
N ASP A 46 -1.66 -6.46 22.38
CA ASP A 46 -1.07 -5.17 21.99
C ASP A 46 -1.20 -4.88 20.49
N LEU A 47 -1.19 -5.92 19.66
CA LEU A 47 -1.20 -5.80 18.20
C LEU A 47 -2.60 -5.89 17.58
N ALA A 48 -3.50 -6.66 18.19
CA ALA A 48 -4.84 -6.85 17.65
C ALA A 48 -5.74 -5.63 17.91
N PRO A 49 -6.71 -5.36 17.02
CA PRO A 49 -6.92 -6.02 15.73
C PRO A 49 -6.10 -5.38 14.59
N ARG A 50 -5.30 -4.35 14.87
CA ARG A 50 -4.73 -3.47 13.83
C ARG A 50 -3.55 -4.08 13.08
N HIS A 51 -2.73 -4.86 13.75
CA HIS A 51 -1.49 -5.43 13.23
C HIS A 51 -1.46 -6.96 13.31
N TYR A 52 -2.42 -7.56 14.01
CA TYR A 52 -2.55 -9.01 14.16
C TYR A 52 -4.02 -9.41 14.15
N ASP A 53 -4.33 -10.43 13.37
CA ASP A 53 -5.62 -11.11 13.36
C ASP A 53 -5.48 -12.40 14.18
N VAL A 54 -6.21 -12.45 15.31
CA VAL A 54 -6.13 -13.54 16.28
C VAL A 54 -6.71 -14.83 15.72
N ASP A 55 -7.79 -14.73 14.94
CA ASP A 55 -8.51 -15.90 14.41
C ASP A 55 -7.73 -16.52 13.24
N ALA A 56 -7.17 -15.69 12.36
CA ALA A 56 -6.33 -16.12 11.25
C ALA A 56 -4.88 -16.45 11.68
N ALA A 57 -4.50 -16.12 12.92
CA ALA A 57 -3.12 -16.18 13.42
C ALA A 57 -2.10 -15.51 12.48
N ALA A 58 -2.51 -14.41 11.83
CA ALA A 58 -1.78 -13.76 10.75
C ALA A 58 -1.50 -12.30 11.09
N TYR A 59 -0.39 -11.76 10.58
CA TYR A 59 -0.20 -10.32 10.67
C TYR A 59 -1.14 -9.60 9.69
N VAL A 60 -1.61 -8.43 10.10
CA VAL A 60 -2.43 -7.56 9.25
C VAL A 60 -1.49 -6.68 8.45
N GLY A 61 -1.39 -6.94 7.14
CA GLY A 61 -0.64 -6.13 6.20
C GLY A 61 -1.46 -4.92 5.75
N ALA A 62 -0.78 -3.83 5.39
CA ALA A 62 -1.39 -2.64 4.78
C ALA A 62 -0.57 -2.24 3.54
N LEU A 63 -1.22 -2.28 2.37
CA LEU A 63 -0.70 -1.69 1.15
C LEU A 63 -1.20 -0.26 1.04
N GLN A 64 -0.26 0.67 0.93
CA GLN A 64 -0.54 2.09 1.02
C GLN A 64 0.46 2.91 0.23
N THR A 65 -0.02 4.05 -0.24
CA THR A 65 0.79 5.12 -0.83
C THR A 65 0.73 6.32 0.08
N TRP A 66 1.85 7.04 0.19
CA TRP A 66 1.86 8.36 0.80
C TRP A 66 1.89 9.41 -0.31
N VAL A 67 0.87 10.26 -0.32
CA VAL A 67 0.83 11.48 -1.13
C VAL A 67 1.52 12.57 -0.32
N VAL A 68 2.57 13.16 -0.86
CA VAL A 68 3.30 14.27 -0.24
C VAL A 68 3.13 15.49 -1.14
N ARG A 69 2.56 16.57 -0.60
CA ARG A 69 2.37 17.84 -1.30
C ARG A 69 3.10 18.97 -0.61
N GLY A 70 3.79 19.77 -1.39
CA GLY A 70 4.40 21.03 -0.95
C GLY A 70 5.53 21.45 -1.88
N GLY A 71 6.00 22.69 -1.74
CA GLY A 71 6.93 23.28 -2.71
C GLY A 71 6.37 23.34 -4.15
N GLY A 72 5.04 23.29 -4.31
CA GLY A 72 4.37 23.25 -5.61
C GLY A 72 4.35 21.89 -6.30
N MET A 73 4.78 20.81 -5.64
CA MET A 73 4.82 19.46 -6.19
C MET A 73 3.83 18.51 -5.50
N THR A 74 3.39 17.49 -6.23
CA THR A 74 2.72 16.29 -5.73
C THR A 74 3.60 15.07 -5.99
N VAL A 75 4.05 14.43 -4.91
CA VAL A 75 4.91 13.24 -4.95
C VAL A 75 4.15 12.04 -4.39
N LEU A 76 4.26 10.90 -5.05
CA LEU A 76 3.81 9.62 -4.51
C LEU A 76 5.00 8.85 -3.96
N VAL A 77 4.89 8.35 -2.72
CA VAL A 77 5.83 7.37 -2.16
C VAL A 77 5.19 6.00 -2.24
N ASP A 78 5.78 5.15 -3.07
CA ASP A 78 5.26 3.86 -3.51
C ASP A 78 3.88 3.91 -4.19
N THR A 79 3.57 2.89 -4.97
CA THR A 79 2.36 2.83 -5.80
C THR A 79 1.63 1.50 -5.66
N GLY A 80 1.81 0.77 -4.56
CA GLY A 80 1.03 -0.42 -4.31
C GLY A 80 1.29 -1.57 -5.30
N VAL A 81 0.32 -2.47 -5.44
CA VAL A 81 0.51 -3.75 -6.15
C VAL A 81 0.09 -3.77 -7.61
N GLY A 82 -0.78 -2.84 -8.01
CA GLY A 82 -1.15 -2.67 -9.40
C GLY A 82 -2.16 -3.68 -9.91
N ASP A 83 -2.94 -3.22 -10.89
CA ASP A 83 -4.08 -3.96 -11.40
C ASP A 83 -3.69 -5.05 -12.42
N GLY A 84 -4.28 -6.25 -12.27
CA GLY A 84 -4.18 -7.33 -13.25
C GLY A 84 -2.77 -7.91 -13.43
N ARG A 85 -1.92 -7.81 -12.42
CA ARG A 85 -0.53 -8.31 -12.44
C ARG A 85 -0.46 -9.82 -12.20
N GLU A 86 0.45 -10.48 -12.90
CA GLU A 86 0.83 -11.88 -12.64
C GLU A 86 1.69 -11.97 -11.38
N ARG A 87 1.12 -12.46 -10.27
CA ARG A 87 1.79 -12.66 -8.96
C ARG A 87 1.48 -14.03 -8.32
N PRO A 88 1.71 -15.16 -9.00
CA PRO A 88 1.21 -16.47 -8.57
C PRO A 88 1.72 -16.93 -7.19
N LEU A 89 2.87 -16.42 -6.76
CA LEU A 89 3.45 -16.71 -5.44
C LEU A 89 2.80 -15.93 -4.29
N THR A 90 1.95 -14.94 -4.60
CA THR A 90 1.25 -14.11 -3.60
C THR A 90 -0.22 -14.00 -3.98
N PRO A 91 -1.08 -14.96 -3.57
CA PRO A 91 -2.46 -15.06 -4.05
C PRO A 91 -3.31 -13.80 -3.86
N VAL A 92 -3.11 -13.05 -2.77
CA VAL A 92 -3.83 -11.79 -2.50
C VAL A 92 -3.49 -10.67 -3.49
N PHE A 93 -2.36 -10.78 -4.19
CA PHE A 93 -1.86 -9.83 -5.18
C PHE A 93 -2.06 -10.31 -6.62
N HIS A 94 -2.22 -11.61 -6.83
CA HIS A 94 -2.36 -12.19 -8.16
C HIS A 94 -3.66 -11.74 -8.84
N HIS A 95 -3.54 -11.16 -10.04
CA HIS A 95 -4.66 -10.59 -10.80
C HIS A 95 -5.54 -9.62 -10.01
N ARG A 96 -5.00 -9.01 -8.96
CA ARG A 96 -5.77 -8.11 -8.10
C ARG A 96 -6.35 -6.97 -8.93
N ARG A 97 -7.58 -6.60 -8.59
CA ARG A 97 -8.20 -5.35 -9.01
C ARG A 97 -8.51 -4.51 -7.78
N SER A 98 -8.17 -3.24 -7.82
CA SER A 98 -8.42 -2.29 -6.73
C SER A 98 -8.98 -0.99 -7.27
N ASP A 99 -9.53 -0.20 -6.35
CA ASP A 99 -10.00 1.17 -6.57
C ASP A 99 -8.91 2.21 -6.27
N PHE A 100 -7.62 1.85 -6.43
CA PHE A 100 -6.50 2.67 -5.99
C PHE A 100 -6.47 4.06 -6.66
N LEU A 101 -6.69 4.13 -7.98
CA LEU A 101 -6.70 5.40 -8.70
C LEU A 101 -7.91 6.26 -8.30
N GLU A 102 -9.07 5.65 -8.05
CA GLU A 102 -10.24 6.33 -7.52
C GLU A 102 -9.94 6.91 -6.12
N ARG A 103 -9.24 6.17 -5.26
CA ARG A 103 -8.83 6.65 -3.93
C ARG A 103 -7.81 7.79 -3.99
N LEU A 104 -6.91 7.79 -4.99
CA LEU A 104 -6.05 8.95 -5.24
C LEU A 104 -6.88 10.18 -5.64
N ALA A 105 -7.88 10.00 -6.50
CA ALA A 105 -8.79 11.07 -6.91
C ALA A 105 -9.64 11.61 -5.73
N GLU A 106 -10.05 10.76 -4.78
CA GLU A 106 -10.73 11.20 -3.54
C GLU A 106 -9.89 12.16 -2.70
N VAL A 107 -8.55 12.11 -2.83
CA VAL A 107 -7.61 13.04 -2.17
C VAL A 107 -7.10 14.15 -3.09
N GLY A 108 -7.73 14.29 -4.26
CA GLY A 108 -7.46 15.31 -5.27
C GLY A 108 -6.17 15.08 -6.06
N VAL A 109 -5.70 13.84 -6.17
CA VAL A 109 -4.54 13.49 -7.01
C VAL A 109 -5.02 12.84 -8.29
N HIS A 110 -4.82 13.52 -9.42
CA HIS A 110 -4.96 12.90 -10.74
C HIS A 110 -3.59 12.43 -11.24
N PRO A 111 -3.50 11.30 -11.99
CA PRO A 111 -2.20 10.73 -12.36
C PRO A 111 -1.29 11.66 -13.18
N GLU A 112 -1.87 12.54 -14.00
CA GLU A 112 -1.17 13.56 -14.77
C GLU A 112 -0.62 14.72 -13.94
N GLU A 113 -1.06 14.87 -12.69
CA GLU A 113 -0.61 15.93 -11.77
C GLU A 113 0.50 15.45 -10.82
N VAL A 114 0.91 14.18 -10.93
CA VAL A 114 2.01 13.63 -10.13
C VAL A 114 3.34 14.02 -10.77
N ASP A 115 4.15 14.77 -10.03
CA ASP A 115 5.46 15.26 -10.47
C ASP A 115 6.57 14.21 -10.30
N ALA A 116 6.46 13.34 -9.30
CA ALA A 116 7.45 12.30 -9.05
C ALA A 116 6.84 11.08 -8.35
N VAL A 117 7.40 9.92 -8.66
CA VAL A 117 7.14 8.67 -7.91
C VAL A 117 8.43 8.21 -7.26
N VAL A 118 8.47 8.20 -5.93
CA VAL A 118 9.59 7.68 -5.15
C VAL A 118 9.25 6.26 -4.72
N ASN A 119 9.92 5.27 -5.32
CA ASN A 119 9.85 3.90 -4.82
C ASN A 119 10.85 3.73 -3.67
N THR A 120 10.36 3.28 -2.51
CA THR A 120 11.22 2.93 -1.37
C THR A 120 12.14 1.77 -1.71
N HIS A 121 11.61 0.80 -2.47
CA HIS A 121 12.32 -0.33 -3.06
C HIS A 121 11.46 -0.96 -4.17
N LEU A 122 11.96 -2.02 -4.81
CA LEU A 122 11.39 -2.57 -6.05
C LEU A 122 10.62 -3.88 -5.87
N HIS A 123 10.01 -4.11 -4.70
CA HIS A 123 9.09 -5.23 -4.54
C HIS A 123 7.74 -4.95 -5.23
N ALA A 124 7.04 -6.04 -5.54
CA ALA A 124 5.84 -6.01 -6.37
C ALA A 124 4.70 -5.14 -5.81
N ASP A 125 4.64 -5.03 -4.50
CA ASP A 125 3.67 -4.26 -3.71
C ASP A 125 4.02 -2.78 -3.54
N HIS A 126 5.12 -2.33 -4.15
CA HIS A 126 5.57 -0.93 -4.11
C HIS A 126 5.60 -0.27 -5.50
N VAL A 127 5.73 -1.05 -6.57
CA VAL A 127 5.93 -0.56 -7.94
C VAL A 127 4.77 -0.87 -8.87
N GLY A 128 3.73 -1.51 -8.34
CA GLY A 128 2.68 -2.14 -9.09
C GLY A 128 1.86 -1.17 -9.94
N TRP A 129 1.50 0.00 -9.39
CA TRP A 129 0.82 1.04 -10.16
C TRP A 129 1.78 1.98 -10.90
N ASN A 130 3.09 1.76 -10.95
CA ASN A 130 3.96 2.57 -11.81
C ASN A 130 3.52 2.48 -13.29
N THR A 131 2.94 1.34 -13.69
CA THR A 131 2.27 1.17 -14.99
C THR A 131 0.88 0.58 -14.84
N ARG A 132 0.00 0.91 -15.79
CA ARG A 132 -1.35 0.35 -15.90
C ARG A 132 -1.57 -0.24 -17.29
N ARG A 133 -2.51 -1.17 -17.40
CA ARG A 133 -2.82 -1.80 -18.68
C ARG A 133 -3.73 -0.91 -19.52
N GLN A 134 -3.33 -0.61 -20.75
CA GLN A 134 -4.13 0.08 -21.76
C GLN A 134 -4.19 -0.82 -23.00
N GLY A 135 -5.31 -1.50 -23.21
CA GLY A 135 -5.40 -2.55 -24.22
C GLY A 135 -4.45 -3.70 -23.90
N GLU A 136 -3.50 -3.95 -24.81
CA GLU A 136 -2.46 -4.99 -24.66
C GLU A 136 -1.15 -4.45 -24.06
N GLU A 137 -1.02 -3.12 -23.93
CA GLU A 137 0.22 -2.48 -23.50
C GLU A 137 0.20 -2.08 -22.02
N TRP A 138 1.39 -2.03 -21.42
CA TRP A 138 1.60 -1.42 -20.11
C TRP A 138 2.15 -0.01 -20.32
N VAL A 139 1.36 0.98 -19.96
CA VAL A 139 1.72 2.39 -20.07
C VAL A 139 1.98 2.99 -18.68
N PRO A 140 2.80 4.05 -18.54
CA PRO A 140 2.95 4.76 -17.28
C PRO A 140 1.58 5.14 -16.70
N ALA A 141 1.33 4.85 -15.42
CA ALA A 141 0.11 5.33 -14.79
C ALA A 141 0.21 6.84 -14.52
N PHE A 142 1.41 7.32 -14.21
CA PHE A 142 1.75 8.72 -13.88
C PHE A 142 2.65 9.29 -14.98
N PRO A 143 2.09 9.79 -16.10
CA PRO A 143 2.86 10.05 -17.32
C PRO A 143 3.82 11.25 -17.24
N ASN A 144 3.60 12.16 -16.29
CA ASN A 144 4.45 13.34 -16.09
C ASN A 144 5.46 13.17 -14.95
N ALA A 145 5.38 12.05 -14.22
CA ALA A 145 6.23 11.80 -13.07
C ALA A 145 7.65 11.41 -13.51
N VAL A 146 8.65 11.96 -12.83
CA VAL A 146 10.05 11.46 -12.87
C VAL A 146 10.29 10.29 -11.94
#